data_AF-A0A9E5HNT5-F1
#
_entry.id   AF-A0A9E5HNT5-F1
#
_cell.length_a   1.000
_cell.length_b   1.000
_cell.length_c   1.000
_cell.angle_alpha   90.00
_cell.angle_beta   90.00
_cell.angle_gamma   90.00
#
_symmetry.space_group_name_H-M   'P 1'
#
loop_
_entity.id
_entity.type
_entity.pdbx_description
1 polymer ?
#
loop_
_entity_poly.entity_id
_entity_poly.type
_entity_poly.pdbx_seq_one_letter_code
_entity_poly.pdbx_strand_id
1 'polypeptide(L)'
;MKKVYGSAAEALDGLLFDGMFIASGGFGLSGIPELLLAAIRDAGTKDMTFASNNAGVDDFGIGILLQTRQVKKMISSYVGENAEFMRQYLSGELELEFNPQGTLAERMRAGGAGIPGFYTKTG
;
A
#
# COMPACT_ATOMS: atom_id res chain seq x y z
N MET A 1 19.52 -11.04 17.32
CA MET A 1 19.68 -10.00 16.29
C MET A 1 18.99 -8.73 16.78
N LYS A 2 19.67 -7.57 16.76
CA LYS A 2 19.06 -6.28 17.05
C LYS A 2 18.56 -5.67 15.73
N LYS A 3 17.25 -5.80 15.46
CA LYS A 3 16.60 -5.25 14.26
C LYS A 3 16.07 -3.83 14.55
N VAL A 4 16.97 -2.95 14.97
CA VAL A 4 16.67 -1.54 15.26
C VAL A 4 17.61 -0.71 14.41
N TYR A 5 17.02 0.12 13.54
CA TYR A 5 17.74 0.97 12.59
C TYR A 5 17.63 2.43 13.04
N GLY A 6 18.61 3.25 12.68
CA GLY A 6 18.64 4.68 13.02
C GLY A 6 17.70 5.53 12.17
N SER A 7 17.25 5.04 11.02
CA SER A 7 16.30 5.73 10.14
C SER A 7 15.48 4.76 9.27
N ALA A 8 14.41 5.26 8.66
CA ALA A 8 13.61 4.53 7.68
C ALA A 8 14.41 4.19 6.41
N ALA A 9 15.25 5.10 5.94
CA ALA A 9 16.13 4.87 4.78
C ALA A 9 17.11 3.72 5.05
N GLU A 10 17.76 3.72 6.22
CA GLU A 10 18.65 2.64 6.64
C GLU A 10 17.91 1.29 6.77
N ALA A 11 16.68 1.30 7.26
CA ALA A 11 15.86 0.09 7.37
C ALA A 11 15.45 -0.49 6.00
N LEU A 12 15.41 0.32 4.95
CA LEU A 12 15.01 -0.06 3.59
C LEU A 12 16.20 -0.25 2.62
N ASP A 13 17.43 0.05 3.06
CA ASP A 13 18.63 -0.03 2.24
C ASP A 13 18.84 -1.44 1.66
N GLY A 14 19.02 -1.51 0.34
CA GLY A 14 19.15 -2.76 -0.42
C GLY A 14 17.88 -3.64 -0.49
N LEU A 15 16.75 -3.21 0.07
CA LEU A 15 15.50 -3.98 0.02
C LEU A 15 14.60 -3.61 -1.15
N LEU A 16 14.56 -2.32 -1.52
CA LEU A 16 13.61 -1.79 -2.51
C LEU A 16 13.99 -2.17 -3.95
N PHE A 17 12.98 -2.51 -4.76
CA PHE A 17 13.12 -2.78 -6.19
C PHE A 17 11.81 -2.47 -6.93
N ASP A 18 11.90 -2.11 -8.21
CA ASP A 18 10.73 -1.78 -9.02
C ASP A 18 9.80 -2.98 -9.19
N GLY A 19 8.49 -2.75 -9.13
CA GLY A 19 7.50 -3.83 -9.17
C GLY A 19 7.27 -4.54 -7.83
N MET A 20 7.87 -4.06 -6.73
CA MET A 20 7.68 -4.65 -5.40
C MET A 20 6.19 -4.63 -4.96
N PHE A 21 5.76 -5.73 -4.34
CA PHE A 21 4.47 -5.84 -3.67
C PHE A 21 4.62 -5.55 -2.17
N ILE A 22 3.86 -4.59 -1.65
CA ILE A 22 3.87 -4.20 -0.24
C ILE A 22 2.48 -4.33 0.38
N ALA A 23 2.39 -5.02 1.52
CA ALA A 23 1.25 -4.90 2.43
C ALA A 23 1.52 -3.72 3.38
N SER A 24 0.67 -2.69 3.35
CA SER A 24 0.82 -1.49 4.18
C SER A 24 -0.27 -1.43 5.24
N GLY A 25 0.13 -1.12 6.47
CA GLY A 25 -0.80 -0.88 7.57
C GLY A 25 -1.51 0.46 7.48
N GLY A 26 -2.59 0.59 8.27
CA GLY A 26 -3.33 1.82 8.49
C GLY A 26 -4.82 1.75 8.12
N PHE A 27 -5.61 2.64 8.70
CA PHE A 27 -7.02 2.87 8.38
C PHE A 27 -7.27 4.37 8.22
N GLY A 28 -7.57 4.82 7.00
CA GLY A 28 -7.44 6.24 6.65
C GLY A 28 -6.01 6.72 6.90
N LEU A 29 -5.83 7.64 7.86
CA LEU A 29 -4.52 8.16 8.29
C LEU A 29 -4.06 7.61 9.65
N SER A 30 -4.86 6.77 10.30
CA SER A 30 -4.52 6.20 11.61
C SER A 30 -3.64 4.96 11.44
N GLY A 31 -2.48 4.94 12.11
CA GLY A 31 -1.58 3.78 12.13
C GLY A 31 -0.83 3.54 10.82
N ILE A 32 -0.62 4.57 10.01
CA ILE A 32 0.12 4.50 8.75
C ILE A 32 1.64 4.52 8.99
N PRO A 33 2.45 3.85 8.14
CA PRO A 33 3.91 3.85 8.26
C PRO A 33 4.54 5.09 7.60
N GLU A 34 4.19 6.30 8.07
CA GLU A 34 4.53 7.58 7.44
C GLU A 34 6.02 7.76 7.10
N LEU A 35 6.93 7.38 8.01
CA LEU A 35 8.38 7.50 7.78
C LEU A 35 8.90 6.54 6.70
N LEU A 36 8.33 5.33 6.62
CA LEU A 36 8.71 4.36 5.59
C LEU A 36 8.16 4.78 4.23
N LEU A 37 6.95 5.33 4.18
CA LEU A 37 6.36 5.85 2.94
C LEU A 37 7.15 7.04 2.40
N ALA A 38 7.60 7.95 3.26
CA ALA A 38 8.49 9.04 2.87
C ALA A 38 9.82 8.52 2.32
N ALA A 39 10.43 7.51 2.98
CA ALA A 39 11.66 6.89 2.50
C ALA A 39 11.48 6.18 1.15
N ILE A 40 10.36 5.49 0.93
CA ILE A 40 10.03 4.87 -0.37
C ILE A 40 9.85 5.93 -1.46
N ARG A 41 9.18 7.05 -1.14
CA ARG A 41 9.05 8.19 -2.05
C ARG A 41 10.43 8.70 -2.48
N ASP A 42 11.29 8.94 -1.51
CA ASP A 42 12.62 9.53 -1.75
C ASP A 42 13.56 8.56 -2.48
N ALA A 43 13.39 7.24 -2.28
CA ALA A 43 14.09 6.21 -3.03
C ALA A 43 13.66 6.14 -4.52
N GLY A 44 12.48 6.66 -4.85
CA GLY A 44 12.00 6.75 -6.24
C GLY A 44 11.63 5.42 -6.89
N THR A 45 11.54 4.32 -6.12
CA THR A 45 11.13 2.99 -6.60
C THR A 45 9.74 3.04 -7.24
N LYS A 46 9.58 2.39 -8.39
CA LYS A 46 8.38 2.51 -9.24
C LYS A 46 7.64 1.19 -9.44
N ASP A 47 6.51 1.31 -10.13
CA ASP A 47 5.64 0.21 -10.53
C ASP A 47 5.13 -0.66 -9.38
N MET A 48 5.06 -0.08 -8.18
CA MET A 48 4.78 -0.82 -6.96
C MET A 48 3.31 -1.23 -6.87
N THR A 49 3.07 -2.37 -6.23
CA THR A 49 1.73 -2.83 -5.85
C THR A 49 1.55 -2.68 -4.35
N PHE A 50 0.49 -1.97 -3.93
CA PHE A 50 0.15 -1.83 -2.52
C PHE A 50 -1.14 -2.56 -2.19
N ALA A 51 -1.09 -3.46 -1.20
CA ALA A 51 -2.26 -3.96 -0.51
C ALA A 51 -2.44 -3.18 0.79
N SER A 52 -3.45 -2.31 0.80
CA SER A 52 -3.73 -1.38 1.90
C SER A 52 -5.21 -1.07 1.94
N ASN A 53 -5.78 -0.86 3.12
CA ASN A 53 -7.22 -0.59 3.24
C ASN A 53 -7.64 0.64 2.42
N ASN A 54 -6.83 1.71 2.51
CA ASN A 54 -6.96 2.98 1.80
C ASN A 54 -5.59 3.43 1.29
N ALA A 55 -5.55 4.51 0.51
CA ALA A 55 -4.30 5.20 0.15
C ALA A 55 -3.96 6.40 1.04
N GLY A 56 -4.76 6.71 2.06
CA GLY A 56 -4.68 7.98 2.77
C GLY A 56 -5.32 9.10 1.96
N VAL A 57 -4.76 10.31 2.05
CA VAL A 57 -5.24 11.52 1.33
C VAL A 57 -4.15 12.01 0.36
N ASP A 58 -4.44 13.00 -0.49
CA ASP A 58 -3.57 13.42 -1.58
C ASP A 58 -2.10 13.66 -1.14
N ASP A 59 -1.91 14.35 -0.01
CA ASP A 59 -0.57 14.75 0.48
C ASP A 59 -0.07 13.94 1.69
N PHE A 60 -0.76 12.85 2.08
CA PHE A 60 -0.36 12.06 3.26
C PHE A 60 -0.75 10.58 3.17
N GLY A 61 0.12 9.70 3.68
CA GLY A 61 0.00 8.25 3.49
C GLY A 61 0.51 7.82 2.12
N ILE A 62 -0.11 6.82 1.51
CA ILE A 62 0.29 6.30 0.18
C ILE A 62 0.01 7.34 -0.91
N GLY A 63 -0.88 8.32 -0.68
CA GLY A 63 -1.17 9.40 -1.61
C GLY A 63 0.07 10.14 -2.12
N ILE A 64 1.09 10.33 -1.27
CA ILE A 64 2.35 10.96 -1.69
C ILE A 64 3.09 10.17 -2.79
N LEU A 65 2.90 8.85 -2.83
CA LEU A 65 3.47 7.95 -3.84
C LEU A 65 2.63 7.93 -5.13
N LEU A 66 1.34 8.27 -5.04
CA LEU A 66 0.48 8.49 -6.20
C LEU A 66 0.92 9.77 -6.93
N GLN A 67 1.17 10.85 -6.18
CA GLN A 67 1.69 12.11 -6.75
C GLN A 67 2.98 11.91 -7.55
N THR A 68 3.89 11.03 -7.08
CA THR A 68 5.15 10.71 -7.77
C THR A 68 5.03 9.58 -8.80
N ARG A 69 3.82 9.04 -9.03
CA ARG A 69 3.54 7.91 -9.94
C ARG A 69 4.41 6.68 -9.65
N GLN A 70 4.65 6.39 -8.38
CA GLN A 70 5.42 5.23 -7.94
C GLN A 70 4.56 3.97 -7.78
N VAL A 71 3.24 4.14 -7.66
CA VAL A 71 2.29 3.02 -7.50
C VAL A 71 1.65 2.71 -8.84
N LYS A 72 1.76 1.44 -9.26
CA LYS A 72 1.07 0.91 -10.44
C LYS A 72 -0.28 0.29 -10.09
N LYS A 73 -0.38 -0.38 -8.94
CA LYS A 73 -1.60 -1.09 -8.53
C LYS A 73 -1.93 -0.89 -7.06
N MET A 74 -3.20 -0.60 -6.78
CA MET A 74 -3.77 -0.64 -5.44
C MET A 74 -4.71 -1.84 -5.29
N ILE A 75 -4.58 -2.57 -4.18
CA ILE A 75 -5.54 -3.57 -3.72
C ILE A 75 -6.14 -3.00 -2.43
N SER A 76 -7.36 -2.49 -2.53
CA SER A 76 -7.96 -1.65 -1.47
C SER A 76 -9.44 -1.90 -1.29
N SER A 77 -9.95 -1.55 -0.10
CA SER A 77 -11.37 -1.68 0.19
C SER A 77 -12.15 -0.40 -0.09
N TYR A 78 -11.49 0.75 0.04
CA TYR A 78 -12.12 2.04 -0.12
C TYR A 78 -11.10 3.09 -0.57
N VAL A 79 -11.45 3.84 -1.61
CA VAL A 79 -10.58 4.89 -2.18
C VAL A 79 -10.47 6.10 -1.25
N GLY A 80 -11.59 6.50 -0.62
CA GLY A 80 -11.64 7.63 0.30
C GLY A 80 -11.53 9.00 -0.37
N GLU A 81 -11.08 9.97 0.42
CA GLU A 81 -10.92 11.39 0.12
C GLU A 81 -9.56 11.69 -0.52
N ASN A 82 -9.23 10.97 -1.59
CA ASN A 82 -7.99 11.15 -2.36
C ASN A 82 -8.33 11.41 -3.84
N ALA A 83 -8.24 12.67 -4.25
CA ALA A 83 -8.66 13.09 -5.59
C ALA A 83 -7.70 12.54 -6.66
N GLU A 84 -6.40 12.49 -6.38
CA GLU A 84 -5.40 11.99 -7.31
C GLU A 84 -5.54 10.48 -7.54
N PHE A 85 -5.86 9.72 -6.50
CA PHE A 85 -6.20 8.31 -6.64
C PHE A 85 -7.36 8.14 -7.62
N MET A 86 -8.47 8.82 -7.36
CA MET A 86 -9.66 8.70 -8.21
C MET A 86 -9.35 9.15 -9.63
N ARG A 87 -8.59 10.23 -9.81
CA ARG A 87 -8.14 10.72 -11.12
C ARG A 87 -7.32 9.67 -11.87
N GLN A 88 -6.27 9.11 -11.26
CA GLN A 88 -5.41 8.11 -11.89
C GLN A 88 -6.15 6.82 -12.21
N TYR A 89 -7.06 6.39 -11.33
CA TYR A 89 -7.89 5.20 -11.59
C TYR A 89 -8.81 5.43 -12.80
N LEU A 90 -9.52 6.56 -12.84
CA LEU A 90 -10.43 6.87 -13.94
C LEU A 90 -9.71 7.15 -15.26
N SER A 91 -8.46 7.63 -15.23
CA SER A 91 -7.64 7.82 -16.43
C SER A 91 -6.93 6.54 -16.91
N GLY A 92 -6.96 5.47 -16.12
CA GLY A 92 -6.25 4.22 -16.41
C GLY A 92 -4.75 4.27 -16.12
N GLU A 93 -4.26 5.30 -15.43
CA GLU A 93 -2.88 5.41 -14.94
C GLU A 93 -2.60 4.47 -13.75
N LEU A 94 -3.64 4.14 -12.96
CA LEU A 94 -3.54 3.30 -11.76
C LEU A 94 -4.48 2.09 -11.88
N GLU A 95 -3.94 0.88 -11.71
CA GLU A 95 -4.73 -0.34 -11.58
C GLU A 95 -5.37 -0.42 -10.19
N LEU A 96 -6.64 -0.81 -10.12
CA LEU A 96 -7.36 -0.97 -8.85
C LEU A 96 -8.06 -2.33 -8.77
N GLU A 97 -7.77 -3.07 -7.71
CA GLU A 97 -8.52 -4.26 -7.32
C GLU A 97 -9.32 -3.96 -6.05
N PHE A 98 -10.63 -3.73 -6.19
CA PHE A 98 -11.50 -3.58 -5.04
C PHE A 98 -11.65 -4.89 -4.27
N ASN A 99 -11.41 -4.84 -2.96
CA ASN A 99 -11.52 -5.97 -2.06
C ASN A 99 -12.37 -5.61 -0.85
N PRO A 100 -13.44 -6.37 -0.53
CA PRO A 100 -14.17 -6.15 0.71
C PRO A 100 -13.20 -6.14 1.90
N GLN A 101 -13.33 -5.17 2.79
CA GLN A 101 -12.35 -4.90 3.85
C GLN A 101 -12.04 -6.14 4.71
N GLY A 102 -13.07 -6.88 5.12
CA GLY A 102 -12.91 -8.13 5.86
C GLY A 102 -12.19 -9.21 5.05
N THR A 103 -12.49 -9.32 3.76
CA THR A 103 -11.82 -10.26 2.84
C THR A 103 -10.35 -9.87 2.64
N LEU A 104 -10.02 -8.59 2.52
CA LEU A 104 -8.64 -8.11 2.44
C LEU A 104 -7.84 -8.50 3.69
N ALA A 105 -8.41 -8.23 4.87
CA ALA A 105 -7.80 -8.59 6.15
C ALA A 105 -7.60 -10.11 6.28
N GLU A 106 -8.62 -10.91 5.92
CA GLU A 106 -8.54 -12.37 6.02
C GLU A 106 -7.57 -12.97 4.98
N ARG A 107 -7.46 -12.39 3.78
CA ARG A 107 -6.42 -12.75 2.80
C ARG A 107 -5.01 -12.52 3.35
N MET A 108 -4.76 -11.39 3.99
CA MET A 108 -3.47 -11.10 4.63
C MET A 108 -3.18 -12.07 5.79
N ARG A 109 -4.17 -12.30 6.66
CA ARG A 109 -4.07 -13.29 7.75
C ARG A 109 -3.75 -14.68 7.21
N ALA A 110 -4.50 -15.14 6.20
CA ALA A 110 -4.35 -16.45 5.59
C ALA A 110 -2.95 -16.64 4.98
N GLY A 111 -2.43 -15.64 4.27
CA GLY A 111 -1.07 -15.66 3.72
C GLY A 111 0.01 -15.82 4.80
N GLY A 112 -0.10 -15.08 5.92
CA GLY A 112 0.82 -15.22 7.06
C GLY A 112 0.68 -16.54 7.83
N ALA A 113 -0.48 -17.19 7.74
CA ALA A 113 -0.78 -18.45 8.42
C ALA A 113 -0.57 -19.71 7.54
N GLY A 114 -0.10 -19.55 6.29
CA GLY A 114 0.10 -20.66 5.36
C GLY A 114 -1.19 -21.27 4.81
N ILE A 115 -2.28 -20.48 4.75
CA ILE A 115 -3.58 -20.91 4.20
C ILE A 115 -3.72 -20.34 2.79
N PRO A 116 -3.67 -21.16 1.73
CA PRO A 116 -3.61 -20.67 0.34
C PRO A 116 -4.96 -20.17 -0.19
N GLY A 117 -6.07 -20.49 0.49
CA GLY A 117 -7.41 -20.06 0.12
C GLY A 117 -8.43 -20.35 1.22
N PHE A 118 -9.49 -19.57 1.26
CA PHE A 118 -10.61 -19.73 2.21
C PHE A 118 -11.91 -19.31 1.52
N TYR A 119 -13.04 -19.78 2.05
CA TYR A 119 -14.38 -19.35 1.62
C TYR A 119 -14.91 -18.26 2.54
N THR A 120 -15.63 -17.29 1.97
CA THR A 120 -16.38 -16.28 2.71
C THR A 120 -17.73 -16.04 2.02
N LYS A 121 -18.73 -15.58 2.77
CA LYS A 121 -20.03 -15.13 2.21
C LYS A 121 -19.98 -13.69 1.68
N THR A 122 -18.88 -12.98 1.89
CA THR A 122 -18.73 -11.57 1.54
C THR A 122 -18.38 -11.39 0.07
N GLY A 123 -19.29 -10.76 -0.69
CA GLY A 123 -19.09 -10.42 -2.11
C GLY A 123 -19.49 -11.56 -3.03
#